data_AF-A0A7X7PCU8-F1
#
_entry.id   AF-A0A7X7PCU8-F1
#
_cell.length_a   1.000
_cell.length_b   1.000
_cell.length_c   1.000
_cell.angle_alpha   90.00
_cell.angle_beta   90.00
_cell.angle_gamma   90.00
#
_symmetry.space_group_name_H-M   'P 1'
#
loop_
_entity.id
_entity.type
_entity.pdbx_description
1 polymer ?
#
loop_
_entity_poly.entity_id
_entity_poly.type
_entity_poly.pdbx_seq_one_letter_code
_entity_poly.pdbx_strand_id
1 'polypeptide(L)'
;TTEGMYECRACGAELFRSSEKFESHCGWPSFFDPANSDAVILRDDESLGMRRTEVLCRRCHSHLGHVFDGEGYPTPTDQRYCINSLSLKLEPAGAPDAEPAEDA
;
A
#
# COMPACT_ATOMS: atom_id res chain seq x y z
N THR A 1 13.28 7.56 4.52
CA THR A 1 11.81 7.37 4.59
C THR A 1 11.34 7.88 5.93
N THR A 2 10.25 8.66 5.99
CA THR A 2 9.60 9.01 7.27
C THR A 2 9.04 7.73 7.89
N GLU A 3 9.36 7.48 9.16
CA GLU A 3 8.83 6.32 9.87
C GLU A 3 7.34 6.51 10.19
N GLY A 4 6.53 5.45 10.01
CA GLY A 4 5.10 5.55 10.22
C GLY A 4 4.28 4.43 9.58
N MET A 5 2.96 4.60 9.64
CA MET A 5 1.96 3.70 9.08
C MET A 5 1.26 4.37 7.89
N TYR A 6 1.02 3.61 6.84
CA TYR A 6 0.26 4.05 5.67
C TYR A 6 -1.16 3.51 5.79
N GLU A 7 -2.11 4.42 5.91
CA GLU A 7 -3.53 4.11 6.00
C GLU A 7 -4.22 4.26 4.65
N CYS A 8 -5.31 3.51 4.47
CA CYS A 8 -6.24 3.70 3.38
C CYS A 8 -6.86 5.09 3.48
N ARG A 9 -6.56 5.95 2.51
CA ARG A 9 -7.09 7.33 2.50
C ARG A 9 -8.62 7.38 2.53
N ALA A 10 -9.30 6.36 2.00
CA ALA A 10 -10.75 6.30 1.94
C ALA A 10 -11.43 5.93 3.28
N CYS A 11 -10.78 5.13 4.14
CA CYS A 11 -11.44 4.58 5.34
C CYS A 11 -10.59 4.52 6.61
N GLY A 12 -9.33 4.98 6.57
CA GLY A 12 -8.42 4.99 7.71
C GLY A 12 -7.97 3.60 8.19
N ALA A 13 -8.11 2.54 7.37
CA ALA A 13 -7.56 1.24 7.72
C ALA A 13 -6.04 1.23 7.54
N GLU A 14 -5.29 0.68 8.49
CA GLU A 14 -3.85 0.40 8.32
C GLU A 14 -3.64 -0.54 7.13
N LEU A 15 -2.72 -0.20 6.22
CA LEU A 15 -2.43 -0.97 5.01
C LEU A 15 -0.97 -1.43 4.94
N PHE A 16 -0.02 -0.52 5.18
CA PHE A 16 1.43 -0.78 5.03
C PHE A 16 2.23 -0.05 6.11
N ARG A 17 3.44 -0.52 6.42
CA ARG A 17 4.37 0.17 7.32
C ARG A 17 5.58 0.69 6.56
N SER A 18 6.18 1.77 7.05
CA SER A 18 7.41 2.32 6.48
C SER A 18 8.58 1.32 6.50
N SER A 19 8.58 0.36 7.44
CA SER A 19 9.54 -0.74 7.52
C SER A 19 9.48 -1.70 6.33
N GLU A 20 8.32 -1.77 5.67
CA GLU A 20 8.10 -2.62 4.50
C GLU A 20 8.32 -1.88 3.18
N LYS A 21 8.49 -0.55 3.24
CA LYS A 21 8.70 0.29 2.06
C LYS A 21 10.14 0.13 1.55
N PHE A 22 10.28 -0.02 0.24
CA PHE A 22 11.59 -0.03 -0.43
C PHE A 22 11.58 0.83 -1.71
N GLU A 23 12.77 1.12 -2.23
CA GLU A 23 12.94 1.85 -3.48
C GLU A 23 12.99 0.86 -4.65
N SER A 24 11.92 0.81 -5.44
CA SER A 24 11.81 -0.06 -6.62
C SER A 24 12.19 0.64 -7.93
N HIS A 25 12.34 1.97 -7.90
CA HIS A 25 12.54 2.85 -9.05
C HIS A 25 11.39 2.82 -10.10
N CYS A 26 10.20 2.33 -9.75
CA CYS A 26 9.05 2.29 -10.66
C CYS A 26 8.21 3.59 -10.72
N GLY A 27 8.54 4.59 -9.90
CA GLY A 27 7.79 5.86 -9.81
C GLY A 27 6.60 5.85 -8.84
N TRP A 28 6.33 4.72 -8.18
CA TRP A 28 5.24 4.57 -7.21
C TRP A 28 5.76 4.04 -5.86
N PRO A 29 5.11 4.39 -4.74
CA PRO A 29 5.35 3.73 -3.46
C PRO A 29 5.32 2.20 -3.60
N SER A 30 6.38 1.55 -3.12
CA SER A 30 6.57 0.11 -3.22
C SER A 30 6.80 -0.50 -1.85
N PHE A 31 6.05 -1.55 -1.53
CA PHE A 31 6.15 -2.31 -0.28
C PHE A 31 6.34 -3.80 -0.59
N PHE A 32 7.02 -4.53 0.28
CA PHE A 32 7.21 -5.97 0.11
C PHE A 32 6.20 -6.83 0.88
N ASP A 33 5.45 -6.23 1.79
CA ASP A 33 4.41 -6.88 2.60
C ASP A 33 3.33 -5.84 2.93
N PRO A 34 2.03 -6.16 2.86
CA PRO A 34 1.01 -5.40 3.56
C PRO A 34 1.21 -5.59 5.08
N ALA A 35 1.19 -4.50 5.86
CA ALA A 35 1.51 -4.46 7.30
C ALA A 35 0.90 -5.58 8.18
N ASN A 36 -0.15 -6.22 7.67
CA ASN A 36 -0.65 -7.53 8.03
C ASN A 36 -1.17 -8.18 6.73
N SER A 37 -0.97 -9.50 6.54
CA SER A 37 -1.43 -10.21 5.33
C SER A 37 -2.92 -10.05 5.04
N ASP A 38 -3.72 -9.77 6.08
CA ASP A 38 -5.17 -9.55 5.99
C ASP A 38 -5.56 -8.09 5.67
N ALA A 39 -4.64 -7.14 5.53
CA ALA A 39 -5.01 -5.73 5.29
C ALA A 39 -5.59 -5.48 3.88
N VAL A 40 -5.28 -6.36 2.93
CA VAL A 40 -5.63 -6.21 1.51
C VAL A 40 -6.38 -7.43 0.97
N ILE A 41 -7.07 -7.24 -0.15
CA ILE A 41 -7.63 -8.29 -0.99
C ILE A 41 -6.87 -8.28 -2.30
N LEU A 42 -6.49 -9.47 -2.77
CA LEU A 42 -5.91 -9.68 -4.10
C LEU A 42 -6.98 -10.14 -5.07
N ARG A 43 -7.06 -9.51 -6.24
CA ARG A 43 -8.03 -9.82 -7.29
C ARG A 43 -7.35 -9.90 -8.65
N ASP A 44 -7.70 -10.91 -9.44
CA ASP A 44 -7.22 -11.01 -10.82
C ASP A 44 -7.71 -9.83 -11.66
N ASP A 45 -6.80 -9.22 -12.40
CA ASP A 45 -7.06 -8.12 -13.32
C ASP A 45 -6.51 -8.48 -14.72
N GLU A 46 -7.43 -8.75 -15.65
CA GLU A 46 -7.16 -9.05 -17.06
C GLU A 46 -7.33 -7.81 -17.98
N SER A 47 -7.42 -6.61 -17.40
CA SER A 47 -7.56 -5.38 -18.19
C SER A 47 -6.32 -5.09 -19.05
N LEU A 48 -6.52 -4.32 -20.12
CA LEU A 48 -5.46 -3.91 -21.06
C LEU A 48 -4.70 -5.09 -21.70
N GLY A 49 -5.27 -6.29 -21.70
CA GLY A 49 -4.65 -7.49 -22.27
C GLY A 49 -3.48 -8.04 -21.46
N MET A 50 -3.32 -7.61 -20.20
CA MET A 50 -2.29 -8.08 -19.29
C MET A 50 -2.93 -8.87 -18.15
N ARG A 51 -2.23 -9.88 -17.60
CA ARG A 51 -2.62 -10.53 -16.35
C ARG A 51 -1.84 -9.91 -15.20
N ARG A 52 -2.56 -9.26 -14.29
CA ARG A 52 -2.00 -8.63 -13.09
C ARG A 52 -2.85 -8.99 -11.89
N THR A 53 -2.30 -8.77 -10.70
CA THR A 53 -3.03 -8.94 -9.46
C THR A 53 -3.29 -7.57 -8.85
N GLU A 54 -4.55 -7.15 -8.87
CA GLU A 54 -5.01 -5.91 -8.25
C GLU A 54 -5.01 -6.04 -6.72
N VAL A 55 -4.64 -4.95 -6.05
CA VAL A 55 -4.63 -4.82 -4.59
C VAL A 55 -5.76 -3.87 -4.19
N LEU A 56 -6.68 -4.37 -3.37
CA LEU A 56 -7.82 -3.63 -2.82
C LEU A 56 -7.71 -3.53 -1.30
N CYS A 57 -8.21 -2.45 -0.71
CA CYS A 57 -8.35 -2.37 0.74
C CYS A 57 -9.38 -3.41 1.22
N ARG A 58 -9.04 -4.27 2.19
CA ARG A 58 -9.98 -5.29 2.68
C ARG A 58 -11.22 -4.70 3.36
N ARG A 59 -11.07 -3.55 4.02
CA ARG A 59 -12.16 -2.91 4.79
C ARG A 59 -13.21 -2.25 3.90
N CYS A 60 -12.79 -1.54 2.85
CA CYS A 60 -13.69 -0.71 2.04
C CYS A 60 -13.69 -1.05 0.53
N HIS A 61 -12.88 -2.01 0.10
CA HIS A 61 -12.73 -2.44 -1.29
C HIS A 61 -12.23 -1.34 -2.26
N SER A 62 -11.70 -0.22 -1.73
CA SER A 62 -11.08 0.82 -2.55
C SER A 62 -9.84 0.28 -3.26
N HIS A 63 -9.65 0.69 -4.51
CA HIS A 63 -8.46 0.37 -5.30
C HIS A 63 -7.20 1.02 -4.71
N LEU A 64 -6.15 0.21 -4.55
CA LEU A 64 -4.86 0.67 -4.03
C LEU A 64 -3.78 0.64 -5.12
N GLY A 65 -3.72 -0.43 -5.91
CA GLY A 65 -2.72 -0.60 -6.96
C GLY A 65 -2.63 -2.06 -7.41
N HIS A 66 -1.41 -2.52 -7.66
CA HIS A 66 -1.14 -3.90 -8.10
C HIS A 66 0.05 -4.51 -7.34
N VAL A 67 0.08 -5.83 -7.25
CA VAL A 67 1.22 -6.59 -6.74
C VAL A 67 1.86 -7.39 -7.85
N PHE A 68 3.20 -7.45 -7.83
CA PHE A 68 4.04 -8.21 -8.75
C PHE A 68 4.97 -9.11 -7.94
N ASP A 69 5.34 -10.26 -8.48
CA ASP A 69 6.25 -11.24 -7.87
C ASP A 69 7.37 -11.64 -8.83
N GLY A 70 8.47 -12.17 -8.28
CA GLY A 70 9.54 -12.77 -9.07
C GLY A 70 10.42 -11.77 -9.84
N GLU A 71 10.42 -10.50 -9.43
CA GLU A 71 11.24 -9.45 -10.05
C GLU A 71 12.69 -9.44 -9.53
N GLY A 72 12.99 -10.21 -8.47
CA GLY A 72 14.33 -10.36 -7.91
C GLY A 72 14.75 -9.22 -6.99
N TYR A 73 13.80 -8.56 -6.33
CA TYR A 73 14.13 -7.53 -5.34
C TYR A 73 14.70 -8.18 -4.07
N PRO A 74 15.69 -7.55 -3.39
CA PRO A 74 16.28 -8.07 -2.16
C PRO A 74 15.34 -7.84 -0.96
N THR A 75 14.15 -8.43 -1.01
CA THR A 75 13.09 -8.33 0.00
C THR A 75 12.73 -9.74 0.50
N PRO A 76 12.17 -9.89 1.71
CA PRO A 76 11.86 -11.21 2.26
C PRO A 76 10.90 -12.06 1.42
N THR A 77 10.00 -11.42 0.66
CA THR A 77 8.91 -12.08 -0.07
C THR A 77 9.11 -12.10 -1.58
N ASP A 78 10.05 -11.30 -2.11
CA ASP A 78 10.17 -10.97 -3.55
C ASP A 78 8.86 -10.50 -4.18
N GLN A 79 8.00 -9.87 -3.37
CA GLN A 79 6.79 -9.21 -3.81
C GLN A 79 7.00 -7.70 -3.86
N ARG A 80 6.34 -7.06 -4.83
CA ARG A 80 6.27 -5.60 -4.95
C ARG A 80 4.83 -5.14 -5.05
N TYR A 81 4.31 -4.66 -3.92
CA TYR A 81 3.06 -3.92 -3.83
C TYR A 81 3.29 -2.51 -4.35
N CYS A 82 2.91 -2.28 -5.60
CA CYS A 82 3.01 -1.01 -6.31
C CYS A 82 1.73 -0.21 -6.10
N ILE A 83 1.73 0.70 -5.12
CA ILE A 83 0.53 1.33 -4.60
C ILE A 83 0.47 2.80 -5.00
N ASN A 84 -0.71 3.25 -5.41
CA ASN A 84 -0.96 4.65 -5.74
C ASN A 84 -0.83 5.51 -4.48
N SER A 85 0.04 6.52 -4.50
CA SER A 85 0.23 7.44 -3.37
C SER A 85 -1.04 8.20 -2.99
N LEU A 86 -1.94 8.45 -3.95
CA LEU A 86 -3.24 9.10 -3.70
C LEU A 86 -4.19 8.22 -2.87
N SER A 87 -4.00 6.90 -2.89
CA SER A 87 -4.78 5.96 -2.08
C SER A 87 -4.29 5.84 -0.64
N LEU A 88 -3.16 6.47 -0.30
CA LEU A 88 -2.50 6.36 1.00
C LEU A 88 -2.50 7.69 1.77
N LYS A 89 -2.53 7.58 3.10
CA LYS A 89 -2.21 8.65 4.05
C LYS A 89 -1.10 8.12 4.97
N LEU A 90 0.00 8.86 5.12
CA LEU A 90 1.06 8.51 6.06
C LEU A 90 0.75 9.13 7.42
N GLU A 91 0.65 8.30 8.44
CA GLU A 91 0.67 8.68 9.86
C GLU A 91 2.11 8.52 10.40
N PRO A 92 2.84 9.63 10.64
CA PRO A 92 4.21 9.56 11.13
C PRO A 92 4.30 8.98 12.54
N ALA A 93 5.28 8.11 12.78
CA ALA A 93 5.58 7.62 14.12
C ALA A 93 6.02 8.80 15.01
N GLY A 94 5.25 9.09 16.06
CA GLY A 94 5.53 10.18 17.01
C GLY A 94 4.83 11.51 16.72
N ALA A 95 3.92 11.58 15.74
CA ALA A 95 3.01 12.71 15.66
C ALA A 95 2.06 12.70 16.88
N PRO A 96 1.89 13.82 17.63
CA PRO A 96 0.80 13.93 18.59
C PRO A 96 -0.51 13.75 17.84
N ASP A 97 -1.47 13.01 18.42
CA ASP A 97 -2.76 12.65 17.80
C ASP A 97 -3.30 13.81 16.97
N ALA A 98 -3.28 13.65 15.64
CA ALA A 98 -3.76 14.69 14.73
C ALA A 98 -5.27 14.84 14.96
N GLU A 99 -5.68 15.97 15.52
CA GLU A 99 -7.10 16.30 15.67
C GLU A 99 -7.80 16.16 14.32
N PRO A 100 -8.99 15.54 14.27
CA PRO A 100 -9.67 15.28 13.01
C PRO A 100 -9.93 16.61 12.29
N ALA A 101 -9.52 16.67 11.02
CA ALA A 101 -9.80 17.81 10.16
C ALA A 101 -11.32 17.96 10.04
N GLU A 102 -11.88 18.98 10.69
CA GLU A 102 -13.28 19.38 10.52
C GLU A 102 -13.50 19.80 9.05
N ASP A 103 -14.52 19.21 8.43
CA ASP A 103 -14.92 19.44 7.04
C ASP A 103 -15.11 20.94 6.75
N ALA A 104 -14.51 21.42 5.64
CA ALA A 104 -14.67 22.78 5.10
C ALA A 104 -15.78 22.85 4.04
#